data_AF-A0A661RGB9-F1
#
_entry.id   AF-A0A661RGB9-F1
#
_cell.length_a   1.000
_cell.length_b   1.000
_cell.length_c   1.000
_cell.angle_alpha   90.00
_cell.angle_beta   90.00
_cell.angle_gamma   90.00
#
_symmetry.space_group_name_H-M   'P 1'
#
loop_
_entity.id
_entity.type
_entity.pdbx_description
1 polymer ?
#
loop_
_entity_poly.entity_id
_entity_poly.type
_entity_poly.pdbx_seq_one_letter_code
_entity_poly.pdbx_strand_id
1 'polypeptide(L)'
;IPSETCTRCHNRSARIGLSYFGKFESEGYGTPYEGNELNNRRLSGGRFYINLPADVHHNKAKMECIDCHTEKGVMGDGKRYDSLKDQVDITCEACHKPDFREIKGGLAEKLVFLNKRVPRIVNKEVAISKKGSPLYNLQKVGEAVFFYRKMDGKAIEMKIPAREEIYHRMSGHERLSCQACHSSWIPQCYGCHYTYRQDQRQVDWLSKRESSGSWRELRSYLRFSKPTLGINSKNKVALFSPCQIYVSQFDEEGRYLPKESLKIFTMTSFDPHTTQKESRSCLDCHGDAKSLGLGEGILHKQGGNWRFRPTYDAWRSSLGIHFPLDAFVTVDGKQLQATSRKGARPFNQEELKRIMALNSCLPCHSEYKDKVYFNFDESIKRFQTEKDLPCWELIGKYAP
;
A
#
# COMPACT_ATOMS: atom_id res chain seq x y z
N ILE A 1 -21.86 11.96 4.57
CA ILE A 1 -21.76 10.52 4.88
C ILE A 1 -20.55 10.36 5.78
N PRO A 2 -20.74 10.09 7.09
CA PRO A 2 -19.63 9.84 8.02
C PRO A 2 -18.86 8.57 7.63
N SER A 3 -17.55 8.52 7.89
CA SER A 3 -16.72 7.37 7.50
C SER A 3 -17.06 6.08 8.25
N GLU A 4 -17.73 6.15 9.40
CA GLU A 4 -18.30 5.00 10.10
C GLU A 4 -19.28 4.23 9.21
N THR A 5 -19.97 4.93 8.29
CA THR A 5 -20.86 4.28 7.33
C THR A 5 -20.07 3.43 6.33
N CYS A 6 -18.96 3.98 5.81
CA CYS A 6 -18.10 3.29 4.86
C CYS A 6 -17.39 2.09 5.51
N THR A 7 -16.87 2.28 6.72
CA THR A 7 -16.09 1.26 7.44
C THR A 7 -16.93 0.12 7.98
N ARG A 8 -18.28 0.19 7.99
CA ARG A 8 -19.13 -0.98 8.22
C ARG A 8 -18.87 -2.10 7.22
N CYS A 9 -18.61 -1.75 5.95
CA CYS A 9 -18.33 -2.70 4.88
C CYS A 9 -16.83 -2.73 4.50
N HIS A 10 -16.17 -1.57 4.43
CA HIS A 10 -14.76 -1.46 4.03
C HIS A 10 -13.73 -1.72 5.16
N ASN A 11 -14.09 -2.54 6.16
CA ASN A 11 -13.16 -2.93 7.22
C ASN A 11 -12.40 -4.25 6.96
N ARG A 12 -12.78 -5.04 5.94
CA ARG A 12 -12.09 -6.29 5.55
C ARG A 12 -11.51 -6.31 4.14
N SER A 13 -11.83 -5.32 3.30
CA SER A 13 -11.30 -5.13 1.93
C SER A 13 -9.86 -4.63 1.93
N ALA A 14 -8.88 -5.53 2.11
CA ALA A 14 -7.48 -5.18 2.38
C ALA A 14 -7.27 -4.25 3.60
N ARG A 15 -8.32 -4.07 4.43
CA ARG A 15 -8.37 -3.23 5.62
C ARG A 15 -8.09 -1.75 5.36
N ILE A 16 -8.22 -1.29 4.11
CA ILE A 16 -7.93 0.10 3.73
C ILE A 16 -8.73 1.11 4.56
N GLY A 17 -10.01 0.80 4.84
CA GLY A 17 -10.85 1.65 5.67
C GLY A 17 -10.39 1.71 7.13
N LEU A 18 -9.76 0.66 7.66
CA LEU A 18 -9.21 0.67 9.02
C LEU A 18 -7.86 1.39 9.05
N SER A 19 -6.98 1.09 8.09
CA SER A 19 -5.64 1.66 7.98
C SER A 19 -5.65 3.18 7.84
N TYR A 20 -6.61 3.75 7.10
CA TYR A 20 -6.79 5.20 7.00
C TYR A 20 -6.94 5.88 8.37
N PHE A 21 -7.68 5.24 9.28
CA PHE A 21 -7.88 5.71 10.66
C PHE A 21 -6.81 5.22 11.63
N GLY A 22 -5.72 4.61 11.13
CA GLY A 22 -4.65 4.10 11.98
C GLY A 22 -5.08 2.88 12.81
N LYS A 23 -6.04 2.08 12.32
CA LYS A 23 -6.50 0.88 13.02
C LYS A 23 -5.95 -0.35 12.29
N PHE A 24 -5.28 -1.22 13.04
CA PHE A 24 -4.90 -2.55 12.56
C PHE A 24 -5.66 -3.61 13.33
N GLU A 25 -6.44 -4.41 12.61
CA GLU A 25 -7.14 -5.56 13.18
C GLU A 25 -6.12 -6.60 13.67
N SER A 26 -6.14 -6.89 14.97
CA SER A 26 -5.27 -7.91 15.54
C SER A 26 -5.80 -9.31 15.23
N GLU A 27 -4.96 -10.33 15.44
CA GLU A 27 -5.31 -11.75 15.28
C GLU A 27 -6.23 -12.30 16.38
N GLY A 28 -7.12 -11.47 16.92
CA GLY A 28 -8.06 -11.87 17.99
C GLY A 28 -7.44 -11.85 19.38
N TYR A 29 -6.12 -11.66 19.48
CA TYR A 29 -5.45 -11.39 20.74
C TYR A 29 -5.66 -9.92 21.08
N GLY A 30 -6.34 -9.64 22.19
CA GLY A 30 -6.52 -8.29 22.74
C GLY A 30 -5.21 -7.71 23.29
N THR A 31 -4.09 -7.95 22.61
CA THR A 31 -2.77 -7.41 22.93
C THR A 31 -2.46 -6.19 22.04
N PRO A 32 -1.61 -5.25 22.50
CA PRO A 32 -0.96 -5.22 23.81
C PRO A 32 -1.98 -5.09 24.95
N TYR A 33 -1.66 -5.68 26.10
CA TYR A 33 -2.47 -5.62 27.31
C TYR A 33 -2.54 -4.18 27.84
N GLU A 34 -3.65 -3.85 28.51
CA GLU A 34 -3.84 -2.60 29.24
C GLU A 34 -3.86 -2.90 30.74
N GLY A 35 -2.71 -2.70 31.40
CA GLY A 35 -2.49 -3.22 32.75
C GLY A 35 -2.44 -4.76 32.73
N ASN A 36 -3.33 -5.39 33.50
CA ASN A 36 -3.43 -6.85 33.59
C ASN A 36 -4.52 -7.44 32.66
N GLU A 37 -5.20 -6.59 31.88
CA GLU A 37 -6.35 -6.98 31.05
C GLU A 37 -6.02 -6.88 29.56
N LEU A 38 -6.76 -7.63 28.74
CA LEU A 38 -6.75 -7.39 27.29
C LEU A 38 -7.21 -5.95 27.00
N ASN A 39 -6.70 -5.35 25.92
CA ASN A 39 -7.21 -4.04 25.51
C ASN A 39 -8.71 -4.12 25.20
N ASN A 40 -9.44 -3.05 25.50
CA ASN A 40 -10.89 -2.98 25.29
C ASN A 40 -11.31 -2.56 23.87
N ARG A 41 -10.34 -2.30 22.98
CA ARG A 41 -10.58 -1.77 21.62
C ARG A 41 -11.13 -2.85 20.70
N ARG A 42 -12.39 -2.70 20.29
CA ARG A 42 -13.08 -3.68 19.43
C ARG A 42 -13.71 -3.06 18.18
N LEU A 43 -13.64 -3.81 17.10
CA LEU A 43 -14.42 -3.63 15.87
C LEU A 43 -15.73 -4.42 15.97
N SER A 44 -16.59 -4.29 14.96
CA SER A 44 -17.76 -5.16 14.80
C SER A 44 -17.38 -6.64 14.83
N GLY A 45 -18.24 -7.45 15.47
CA GLY A 45 -18.02 -8.89 15.65
C GLY A 45 -16.99 -9.24 16.73
N GLY A 46 -16.73 -8.34 17.68
CA GLY A 46 -15.86 -8.59 18.85
C GLY A 46 -14.36 -8.61 18.55
N ARG A 47 -13.95 -8.26 17.32
CA ARG A 47 -12.57 -8.35 16.83
C ARG A 47 -11.72 -7.23 17.42
N PHE A 48 -10.58 -7.57 18.01
CA PHE A 48 -9.68 -6.58 18.60
C PHE A 48 -8.91 -5.80 17.53
N TYR A 49 -8.49 -4.59 17.88
CA TYR A 49 -7.59 -3.80 17.04
C TYR A 49 -6.60 -3.01 17.90
N ILE A 50 -5.47 -2.67 17.28
CA ILE A 50 -4.47 -1.77 17.85
C ILE A 50 -4.41 -0.49 17.04
N ASN A 51 -3.96 0.58 17.70
CA ASN A 51 -3.71 1.86 17.05
C ASN A 51 -2.29 1.88 16.45
N LEU A 52 -2.21 2.29 15.20
CA LEU A 52 -1.01 2.57 14.44
C LEU A 52 -1.07 4.03 13.94
N PRO A 53 0.02 4.57 13.39
CA PRO A 53 -0.03 5.87 12.72
C PRO A 53 -1.10 5.87 11.63
N ALA A 54 -2.09 6.76 11.79
CA ALA A 54 -3.15 6.99 10.82
C ALA A 54 -2.63 7.77 9.61
N ASP A 55 -3.40 7.75 8.52
CA ASP A 55 -3.11 8.58 7.36
C ASP A 55 -3.07 10.07 7.74
N VAL A 56 -2.12 10.83 7.17
CA VAL A 56 -1.93 12.25 7.44
C VAL A 56 -3.18 13.07 7.09
N HIS A 57 -3.92 12.67 6.05
CA HIS A 57 -5.16 13.33 5.65
C HIS A 57 -6.24 13.18 6.75
N HIS A 58 -6.31 12.02 7.39
CA HIS A 58 -7.17 11.84 8.56
C HIS A 58 -6.59 12.57 9.78
N ASN A 59 -5.34 12.29 10.15
CA ASN A 59 -4.78 12.71 11.42
C ASN A 59 -4.63 14.23 11.53
N LYS A 60 -4.15 14.90 10.47
CA LYS A 60 -3.87 16.34 10.45
C LYS A 60 -5.01 17.15 9.83
N ALA A 61 -5.53 16.72 8.69
CA ALA A 61 -6.58 17.44 7.99
C ALA A 61 -7.99 17.06 8.44
N LYS A 62 -8.15 16.01 9.28
CA LYS A 62 -9.44 15.53 9.78
C LYS A 62 -10.42 15.26 8.63
N MET A 63 -9.89 14.74 7.53
CA MET A 63 -10.66 14.34 6.37
C MET A 63 -11.41 13.03 6.63
N GLU A 64 -12.58 12.95 6.02
CA GLU A 64 -13.45 11.78 5.97
C GLU A 64 -13.36 11.12 4.59
N CYS A 65 -13.83 9.87 4.44
CA CYS A 65 -13.75 9.15 3.16
C CYS A 65 -14.35 9.95 2.00
N ILE A 66 -15.46 10.65 2.23
CA ILE A 66 -16.13 11.43 1.18
C ILE A 66 -15.34 12.67 0.75
N ASP A 67 -14.39 13.15 1.55
CA ASP A 67 -13.57 14.31 1.18
C ASP A 67 -12.68 14.00 -0.02
N CYS A 68 -12.22 12.74 -0.13
CA CYS A 68 -11.51 12.22 -1.31
C CYS A 68 -12.43 11.56 -2.33
N HIS A 69 -13.38 10.72 -1.90
CA HIS A 69 -14.23 9.97 -2.83
C HIS A 69 -15.23 10.89 -3.54
N THR A 70 -15.18 10.88 -4.86
CA THR A 70 -16.11 11.59 -5.74
C THR A 70 -17.47 10.90 -5.81
N GLU A 71 -18.44 11.54 -6.44
CA GLU A 71 -19.74 10.92 -6.74
C GLU A 71 -19.59 9.60 -7.51
N LYS A 72 -18.68 9.53 -8.49
CA LYS A 72 -18.37 8.29 -9.22
C LYS A 72 -17.69 7.26 -8.33
N GLY A 73 -16.86 7.71 -7.39
CA GLY A 73 -16.19 6.85 -6.43
C GLY A 73 -17.14 6.21 -5.40
N VAL A 74 -18.28 6.83 -5.10
CA VAL A 74 -19.27 6.32 -4.14
C VAL A 74 -20.43 5.60 -4.84
N MET A 75 -20.97 6.17 -5.91
CA MET A 75 -22.19 5.69 -6.59
C MET A 75 -21.89 4.91 -7.88
N GLY A 76 -20.64 4.94 -8.36
CA GLY A 76 -20.27 4.43 -9.68
C GLY A 76 -20.52 5.45 -10.79
N ASP A 77 -20.01 5.13 -11.98
CA ASP A 77 -20.13 5.97 -13.19
C ASP A 77 -20.99 5.31 -14.28
N GLY A 78 -21.73 4.26 -13.91
CA GLY A 78 -22.59 3.48 -14.82
C GLY A 78 -21.84 2.53 -15.76
N LYS A 79 -20.51 2.45 -15.69
CA LYS A 79 -19.71 1.55 -16.53
C LYS A 79 -19.36 0.26 -15.79
N ARG A 80 -19.27 -0.83 -16.55
CA ARG A 80 -18.74 -2.11 -16.07
C ARG A 80 -17.21 -2.09 -16.19
N TYR A 81 -16.55 -2.60 -15.17
CA TYR A 81 -15.10 -2.74 -15.11
C TYR A 81 -14.76 -4.17 -14.72
N ASP A 82 -13.73 -4.74 -15.33
CA ASP A 82 -13.23 -6.07 -14.95
C ASP A 82 -12.49 -6.04 -13.60
N SER A 83 -12.16 -4.84 -13.10
CA SER A 83 -11.34 -4.68 -11.90
C SER A 83 -11.61 -3.35 -11.20
N LEU A 84 -11.74 -3.41 -9.86
CA LEU A 84 -12.02 -2.27 -8.99
C LEU A 84 -11.04 -1.10 -9.18
N LYS A 85 -9.75 -1.38 -9.44
CA LYS A 85 -8.74 -0.34 -9.64
C LYS A 85 -9.04 0.56 -10.85
N ASP A 86 -9.74 0.00 -11.83
CA ASP A 86 -10.06 0.67 -13.08
C ASP A 86 -11.30 1.54 -12.90
N GLN A 87 -12.09 1.32 -11.84
CA GLN A 87 -13.17 2.20 -11.40
C GLN A 87 -12.64 3.41 -10.60
N VAL A 88 -11.51 3.28 -9.89
CA VAL A 88 -10.92 4.36 -9.07
C VAL A 88 -10.80 5.66 -9.86
N ASP A 89 -11.37 6.71 -9.30
CA ASP A 89 -11.47 8.04 -9.90
C ASP A 89 -10.47 9.01 -9.28
N ILE A 90 -10.51 9.14 -7.95
CA ILE A 90 -9.61 10.00 -7.19
C ILE A 90 -8.18 9.43 -7.19
N THR A 91 -7.18 10.31 -7.33
CA THR A 91 -5.76 9.97 -7.23
C THR A 91 -5.03 11.05 -6.42
N CYS A 92 -3.84 10.74 -5.91
CA CYS A 92 -2.99 11.74 -5.24
C CYS A 92 -2.75 12.96 -6.14
N GLU A 93 -2.50 12.73 -7.43
CA GLU A 93 -2.25 13.78 -8.42
C GLU A 93 -3.46 14.68 -8.63
N ALA A 94 -4.69 14.18 -8.50
CA ALA A 94 -5.89 15.00 -8.66
C ALA A 94 -5.98 16.13 -7.61
N CYS A 95 -5.33 15.98 -6.44
CA CYS A 95 -5.29 17.00 -5.39
C CYS A 95 -3.92 17.67 -5.21
N HIS A 96 -2.83 16.91 -5.37
CA HIS A 96 -1.45 17.37 -5.15
C HIS A 96 -0.72 17.77 -6.44
N LYS A 97 -1.34 17.55 -7.60
CA LYS A 97 -0.92 18.04 -8.92
C LYS A 97 -2.16 18.45 -9.75
N PRO A 98 -3.08 19.24 -9.18
CA PRO A 98 -4.43 19.42 -9.72
C PRO A 98 -4.43 20.09 -11.10
N ASP A 99 -5.35 19.66 -11.95
CA ASP A 99 -5.77 20.39 -13.15
C ASP A 99 -6.99 21.24 -12.78
N PHE A 100 -6.80 22.55 -12.63
CA PHE A 100 -7.87 23.48 -12.30
C PHE A 100 -8.57 23.94 -13.57
N ARG A 101 -9.90 23.98 -13.51
CA ARG A 101 -10.72 24.51 -14.59
C ARG A 101 -11.80 25.42 -14.05
N GLU A 102 -12.06 26.49 -14.79
CA GLU A 102 -13.27 27.26 -14.63
C GLU A 102 -14.48 26.35 -14.98
N ILE A 103 -15.46 26.28 -14.10
CA ILE A 103 -16.69 25.53 -14.33
C ILE A 103 -17.84 26.52 -14.50
N LYS A 104 -18.52 26.44 -15.64
CA LYS A 104 -19.76 27.16 -15.92
C LYS A 104 -20.90 26.15 -15.98
N GLY A 105 -21.75 26.09 -14.95
CA GLY A 105 -22.84 25.13 -14.88
C GLY A 105 -22.42 23.70 -14.53
N GLY A 106 -23.40 22.79 -14.57
CA GLY A 106 -23.16 21.35 -14.53
C GLY A 106 -22.99 20.75 -13.13
N LEU A 107 -22.19 19.68 -13.05
CA LEU A 107 -22.15 18.81 -11.86
C LEU A 107 -21.53 19.50 -10.64
N ALA A 108 -20.47 20.29 -10.81
CA ALA A 108 -19.80 20.95 -9.68
C ALA A 108 -20.74 21.93 -8.96
N GLU A 109 -21.46 22.76 -9.72
CA GLU A 109 -22.46 23.69 -9.17
C GLU A 109 -23.62 22.96 -8.48
N LYS A 110 -24.13 21.87 -9.08
CA LYS A 110 -25.14 21.01 -8.44
C LYS A 110 -24.63 20.43 -7.12
N LEU A 111 -23.40 19.94 -7.06
CA LEU A 111 -22.83 19.36 -5.85
C LEU A 111 -22.69 20.40 -4.73
N VAL A 112 -22.25 21.61 -5.04
CA VAL A 112 -22.17 22.70 -4.05
C VAL A 112 -23.56 23.20 -3.64
N PHE A 113 -24.51 23.24 -4.58
CA PHE A 113 -25.90 23.58 -4.26
C PHE A 113 -26.52 22.58 -3.27
N LEU A 114 -26.27 21.27 -3.48
CA LEU A 114 -26.73 20.20 -2.59
C LEU A 114 -25.96 20.18 -1.26
N ASN A 115 -24.67 20.51 -1.27
CA ASN A 115 -23.84 20.58 -0.07
C ASN A 115 -23.42 22.03 0.25
N LYS A 116 -24.37 22.80 0.79
CA LYS A 116 -24.19 24.22 1.16
C LYS A 116 -23.10 24.50 2.19
N ARG A 117 -22.48 23.47 2.78
CA ARG A 117 -21.32 23.60 3.67
C ARG A 117 -20.06 23.99 2.90
N VAL A 118 -19.92 23.53 1.66
CA VAL A 118 -18.80 23.93 0.79
C VAL A 118 -19.16 25.25 0.11
N PRO A 119 -18.28 26.26 0.09
CA PRO A 119 -18.57 27.54 -0.53
C PRO A 119 -18.90 27.43 -2.03
N ARG A 120 -19.76 28.33 -2.51
CA ARG A 120 -20.10 28.47 -3.93
C ARG A 120 -18.85 28.71 -4.79
N ILE A 121 -18.91 28.19 -6.02
CA ILE A 121 -17.89 28.33 -7.07
C ILE A 121 -18.26 29.56 -7.91
N VAL A 122 -18.16 30.76 -7.33
CA VAL A 122 -18.39 32.02 -8.05
C VAL A 122 -17.03 32.65 -8.30
N ASN A 123 -16.63 32.83 -9.56
CA ASN A 123 -15.31 33.31 -9.96
C ASN A 123 -14.16 32.45 -9.39
N LYS A 124 -14.36 31.12 -9.35
CA LYS A 124 -13.38 30.15 -8.85
C LYS A 124 -13.19 29.03 -9.85
N GLU A 125 -12.01 28.44 -9.81
CA GLU A 125 -11.72 27.20 -10.53
C GLU A 125 -11.80 26.01 -9.58
N VAL A 126 -12.11 24.83 -10.09
CA VAL A 126 -12.11 23.59 -9.30
C VAL A 126 -11.19 22.55 -9.93
N ALA A 127 -10.58 21.72 -9.09
CA ALA A 127 -9.74 20.64 -9.58
C ALA A 127 -10.59 19.54 -10.23
N ILE A 128 -10.07 18.94 -11.30
CA ILE A 128 -10.73 17.88 -12.06
C ILE A 128 -9.93 16.58 -11.94
N SER A 129 -10.62 15.48 -11.66
CA SER A 129 -10.00 14.16 -11.67
C SER A 129 -9.62 13.73 -13.09
N LYS A 130 -8.75 12.72 -13.23
CA LYS A 130 -8.40 12.17 -14.56
C LYS A 130 -9.59 11.62 -15.34
N LYS A 131 -10.68 11.22 -14.66
CA LYS A 131 -11.93 10.77 -15.29
C LYS A 131 -13.00 11.87 -15.38
N GLY A 132 -12.60 13.14 -15.24
CA GLY A 132 -13.46 14.30 -15.45
C GLY A 132 -14.46 14.57 -14.32
N SER A 133 -14.25 14.02 -13.12
CA SER A 133 -15.13 14.33 -11.98
C SER A 133 -14.67 15.64 -11.32
N PRO A 134 -15.58 16.59 -11.07
CA PRO A 134 -15.22 17.82 -10.40
C PRO A 134 -14.98 17.58 -8.92
N LEU A 135 -13.78 17.91 -8.44
CA LEU A 135 -13.46 18.01 -7.02
C LEU A 135 -13.96 19.35 -6.51
N TYR A 136 -15.28 19.50 -6.40
CA TYR A 136 -15.94 20.76 -6.06
C TYR A 136 -15.49 21.38 -4.72
N ASN A 137 -14.88 20.56 -3.87
CA ASN A 137 -14.34 20.94 -2.58
C ASN A 137 -12.83 21.27 -2.62
N LEU A 138 -12.19 21.22 -3.78
CA LEU A 138 -10.83 21.71 -4.01
C LEU A 138 -10.91 22.87 -5.01
N GLN A 139 -10.90 24.09 -4.48
CA GLN A 139 -11.14 25.32 -5.25
C GLN A 139 -9.90 26.19 -5.26
N LYS A 140 -9.60 26.79 -6.42
CA LYS A 140 -8.58 27.83 -6.57
C LYS A 140 -9.25 29.20 -6.55
N VAL A 141 -8.74 30.10 -5.69
CA VAL A 141 -9.22 31.47 -5.49
C VAL A 141 -8.03 32.42 -5.65
N GLY A 142 -7.95 33.09 -6.80
CA GLY A 142 -6.70 33.76 -7.20
C GLY A 142 -5.58 32.74 -7.26
N GLU A 143 -4.45 32.98 -6.57
CA GLU A 143 -3.35 32.01 -6.49
C GLU A 143 -3.48 31.01 -5.33
N ALA A 144 -4.38 31.26 -4.38
CA ALA A 144 -4.56 30.39 -3.23
C ALA A 144 -5.43 29.18 -3.57
N VAL A 145 -5.08 28.02 -3.01
CA VAL A 145 -5.83 26.78 -3.18
C VAL A 145 -6.42 26.36 -1.85
N PHE A 146 -7.73 26.15 -1.83
CA PHE A 146 -8.47 25.77 -0.65
C PHE A 146 -9.15 24.41 -0.83
N PHE A 147 -8.92 23.54 0.14
CA PHE A 147 -9.66 22.32 0.31
C PHE A 147 -10.71 22.51 1.41
N TYR A 148 -11.97 22.27 1.08
CA TYR A 148 -13.08 22.33 2.02
C TYR A 148 -13.49 20.93 2.42
N ARG A 149 -13.60 20.67 3.71
CA ARG A 149 -14.20 19.41 4.16
C ARG A 149 -15.69 19.40 3.86
N LYS A 150 -16.18 18.34 3.25
CA LYS A 150 -17.57 18.22 2.81
C LYS A 150 -18.53 18.04 3.99
N MET A 151 -18.06 17.57 5.14
CA MET A 151 -18.89 17.34 6.33
C MET A 151 -19.24 18.62 7.08
N ASP A 152 -18.37 19.64 7.09
CA ASP A 152 -18.54 20.84 7.92
C ASP A 152 -18.14 22.16 7.24
N GLY A 153 -17.60 22.12 6.03
CA GLY A 153 -17.19 23.31 5.29
C GLY A 153 -15.86 23.91 5.72
N LYS A 154 -15.15 23.30 6.69
CA LYS A 154 -13.88 23.84 7.17
C LYS A 154 -12.87 23.94 6.02
N ALA A 155 -12.35 25.14 5.82
CA ALA A 155 -11.32 25.42 4.83
C ALA A 155 -9.94 25.01 5.34
N ILE A 156 -9.17 24.41 4.44
CA ILE A 156 -7.76 24.07 4.62
C ILE A 156 -7.03 24.70 3.44
N GLU A 157 -6.20 25.70 3.70
CA GLU A 157 -5.32 26.24 2.67
C GLU A 157 -4.27 25.18 2.32
N MET A 158 -4.28 24.72 1.08
CA MET A 158 -3.36 23.72 0.58
C MET A 158 -2.17 24.39 -0.07
N LYS A 159 -0.99 24.16 0.50
CA LYS A 159 0.27 24.36 -0.23
C LYS A 159 0.44 23.17 -1.17
N ILE A 160 0.22 23.38 -2.46
CA ILE A 160 0.53 22.35 -3.45
C ILE A 160 2.05 22.12 -3.39
N PRO A 161 2.51 20.88 -3.14
CA PRO A 161 3.94 20.59 -3.08
C PRO A 161 4.60 21.07 -4.37
N ALA A 162 5.65 21.88 -4.25
CA ALA A 162 6.37 22.35 -5.42
C ALA A 162 6.88 21.13 -6.19
N ARG A 163 6.47 21.02 -7.46
CA ARG A 163 6.87 19.91 -8.33
C ARG A 163 8.38 19.91 -8.54
N GLU A 164 9.02 21.05 -8.33
CA GLU A 164 10.41 21.41 -8.60
C GLU A 164 11.38 20.93 -7.53
N GLU A 165 10.88 20.52 -6.37
CA GLU A 165 11.74 20.04 -5.30
C GLU A 165 12.54 18.81 -5.75
N ILE A 166 13.83 18.82 -5.43
CA ILE A 166 14.81 17.83 -5.93
C ILE A 166 14.36 16.40 -5.59
N TYR A 167 13.81 16.19 -4.40
CA TYR A 167 13.36 14.87 -3.94
C TYR A 167 12.14 14.31 -4.72
N HIS A 168 11.37 15.14 -5.43
CA HIS A 168 10.29 14.69 -6.33
C HIS A 168 10.73 14.50 -7.80
N ARG A 169 11.94 14.94 -8.15
CA ARG A 169 12.52 14.87 -9.51
C ARG A 169 13.84 14.10 -9.56
N MET A 170 14.19 13.41 -8.48
CA MET A 170 15.47 12.71 -8.36
C MET A 170 15.60 11.64 -9.46
N SER A 171 16.77 11.62 -10.11
CA SER A 171 17.06 10.62 -11.15
C SER A 171 16.96 9.20 -10.58
N GLY A 172 16.41 8.27 -11.37
CA GLY A 172 16.18 6.88 -10.98
C GLY A 172 14.92 6.64 -10.14
N HIS A 173 14.20 7.70 -9.75
CA HIS A 173 13.00 7.64 -8.91
C HIS A 173 11.69 7.93 -9.69
N GLU A 174 11.75 8.12 -11.01
CA GLU A 174 10.64 8.57 -11.87
C GLU A 174 9.50 7.54 -11.95
N ARG A 175 9.83 6.26 -11.73
CA ARG A 175 8.86 5.16 -11.72
C ARG A 175 8.17 4.98 -10.36
N LEU A 176 8.58 5.68 -9.30
CA LEU A 176 7.92 5.55 -8.01
C LEU A 176 6.48 6.06 -8.04
N SER A 177 5.58 5.31 -7.42
CA SER A 177 4.29 5.82 -7.00
C SER A 177 4.45 6.66 -5.74
N CYS A 178 3.58 7.65 -5.54
CA CYS A 178 3.61 8.50 -4.33
C CYS A 178 3.62 7.65 -3.05
N GLN A 179 2.82 6.59 -3.01
CA GLN A 179 2.73 5.71 -1.85
C GLN A 179 4.00 4.92 -1.59
N ALA A 180 4.79 4.57 -2.61
CA ALA A 180 6.06 3.87 -2.40
C ALA A 180 7.00 4.68 -1.48
N CYS A 181 6.91 6.01 -1.53
CA CYS A 181 7.64 6.92 -0.64
C CYS A 181 6.85 7.26 0.62
N HIS A 182 5.53 7.48 0.54
CA HIS A 182 4.78 8.08 1.66
C HIS A 182 3.97 7.10 2.52
N SER A 183 3.82 5.83 2.16
CA SER A 183 3.12 4.84 3.00
C SER A 183 4.07 4.27 4.06
N SER A 184 3.71 4.44 5.33
CA SER A 184 4.55 4.00 6.47
C SER A 184 4.42 2.51 6.79
N TRP A 185 3.24 1.92 6.55
CA TRP A 185 2.97 0.51 6.81
C TRP A 185 1.87 -0.02 5.90
N ILE A 186 1.80 -1.34 5.72
CA ILE A 186 0.75 -2.00 4.96
C ILE A 186 0.22 -3.21 5.74
N PRO A 187 -1.11 -3.43 5.79
CA PRO A 187 -1.66 -4.71 6.25
C PRO A 187 -1.18 -5.86 5.36
N GLN A 188 -0.71 -6.93 5.98
CA GLN A 188 -0.24 -8.14 5.31
C GLN A 188 -1.04 -9.33 5.79
N CYS A 189 -1.65 -10.03 4.83
CA CYS A 189 -2.56 -11.15 5.08
C CYS A 189 -1.92 -12.46 4.61
N TYR A 190 -1.63 -13.34 5.57
CA TYR A 190 -1.04 -14.64 5.32
C TYR A 190 -2.11 -15.71 5.48
N GLY A 191 -2.35 -16.45 4.40
CA GLY A 191 -3.24 -17.61 4.35
C GLY A 191 -4.69 -17.34 4.69
N CYS A 192 -5.43 -16.81 3.70
CA CYS A 192 -6.88 -16.96 3.66
C CYS A 192 -7.21 -18.42 3.33
N HIS A 193 -7.86 -19.11 4.25
CA HIS A 193 -8.24 -20.51 4.14
C HIS A 193 -9.73 -20.61 3.84
N TYR A 194 -10.08 -21.21 2.71
CA TYR A 194 -11.44 -21.56 2.36
C TYR A 194 -11.58 -23.06 2.46
N THR A 195 -12.42 -23.52 3.36
CA THR A 195 -12.74 -24.94 3.50
C THR A 195 -14.12 -25.19 2.96
N TYR A 196 -14.22 -26.08 1.97
CA TYR A 196 -15.49 -26.59 1.47
C TYR A 196 -15.72 -28.01 1.98
N ARG A 197 -16.88 -28.25 2.58
CA ARG A 197 -17.24 -29.52 3.21
C ARG A 197 -18.59 -29.97 2.67
N GLN A 198 -18.61 -31.01 1.84
CA GLN A 198 -19.84 -31.55 1.25
C GLN A 198 -20.67 -32.33 2.29
N ASP A 199 -20.00 -32.91 3.30
CA ASP A 199 -20.60 -33.58 4.47
C ASP A 199 -21.38 -32.65 5.42
N GLN A 200 -21.42 -31.34 5.15
CA GLN A 200 -22.06 -30.33 6.00
C GLN A 200 -23.14 -29.58 5.24
N ARG A 201 -23.97 -28.84 5.99
CA ARG A 201 -25.04 -27.98 5.45
C ARG A 201 -24.78 -26.53 5.82
N GLN A 202 -25.20 -25.61 4.96
CA GLN A 202 -25.16 -24.16 5.21
C GLN A 202 -26.42 -23.51 4.64
N VAL A 203 -26.83 -22.39 5.21
CA VAL A 203 -27.88 -21.55 4.61
C VAL A 203 -27.36 -20.95 3.32
N ASP A 204 -28.03 -21.25 2.21
CA ASP A 204 -27.89 -20.52 0.96
C ASP A 204 -28.57 -19.15 1.13
N TRP A 205 -27.79 -18.07 1.06
CA TRP A 205 -28.28 -16.72 1.25
C TRP A 205 -29.18 -16.19 0.12
N LEU A 206 -29.16 -16.83 -1.06
CA LEU A 206 -30.06 -16.48 -2.16
C LEU A 206 -31.45 -17.07 -1.95
N SER A 207 -31.54 -18.38 -1.67
CA SER A 207 -32.81 -19.06 -1.44
C SER A 207 -33.32 -18.96 0.00
N LYS A 208 -32.46 -18.58 0.95
CA LYS A 208 -32.67 -18.56 2.41
C LYS A 208 -33.05 -19.91 3.00
N ARG A 209 -32.59 -21.00 2.38
CA ARG A 209 -32.82 -22.38 2.81
C ARG A 209 -31.50 -23.07 3.07
N GLU A 210 -31.51 -24.12 3.89
CA GLU A 210 -30.33 -24.97 4.02
C GLU A 210 -30.09 -25.77 2.73
N SER A 211 -28.87 -25.71 2.23
CA SER A 211 -28.36 -26.55 1.15
C SER A 211 -27.23 -27.46 1.65
N SER A 212 -26.97 -28.54 0.93
CA SER A 212 -25.75 -29.34 1.12
C SER A 212 -24.51 -28.53 0.76
N GLY A 213 -23.38 -28.91 1.34
CA GLY A 213 -22.14 -28.15 1.26
C GLY A 213 -22.10 -27.02 2.29
N SER A 214 -20.94 -26.83 2.90
CA SER A 214 -20.65 -25.64 3.70
C SER A 214 -19.30 -25.04 3.32
N TRP A 215 -19.26 -23.72 3.26
CA TRP A 215 -18.04 -22.94 3.13
C TRP A 215 -17.68 -22.30 4.45
N ARG A 216 -16.43 -22.48 4.87
CA ARG A 216 -15.85 -21.80 6.02
C ARG A 216 -14.63 -21.00 5.57
N GLU A 217 -14.64 -19.71 5.88
CA GLU A 217 -13.48 -18.85 5.69
C GLU A 217 -12.75 -18.70 7.03
N LEU A 218 -11.46 -18.99 7.02
CA LEU A 218 -10.53 -18.81 8.12
C LEU A 218 -9.35 -17.98 7.62
N ARG A 219 -8.61 -17.38 8.54
CA ARG A 219 -7.33 -16.74 8.24
C ARG A 219 -6.26 -17.33 9.14
N SER A 220 -5.05 -17.45 8.64
CA SER A 220 -3.94 -17.97 9.44
C SER A 220 -3.26 -16.89 10.26
N TYR A 221 -2.85 -15.80 9.60
CA TYR A 221 -2.03 -14.80 10.26
C TYR A 221 -2.12 -13.44 9.59
N LEU A 222 -2.14 -12.39 10.41
CA LEU A 222 -2.07 -11.00 9.98
C LEU A 222 -0.91 -10.30 10.65
N ARG A 223 -0.24 -9.44 9.90
CA ARG A 223 0.66 -8.45 10.48
C ARG A 223 0.54 -7.12 9.75
N PHE A 224 1.06 -6.08 10.36
CA PHE A 224 1.45 -4.86 9.67
C PHE A 224 2.97 -4.85 9.61
N SER A 225 3.53 -4.38 8.51
CA SER A 225 4.97 -4.16 8.37
C SER A 225 5.21 -3.10 7.30
N LYS A 226 6.48 -2.75 7.10
CA LYS A 226 6.92 -2.02 5.91
C LYS A 226 6.53 -2.78 4.64
N PRO A 227 6.21 -2.06 3.56
CA PRO A 227 5.73 -2.68 2.34
C PRO A 227 6.87 -3.28 1.52
N THR A 228 6.60 -4.44 0.92
CA THR A 228 7.41 -4.94 -0.19
C THR A 228 7.14 -4.09 -1.43
N LEU A 229 8.18 -3.75 -2.20
CA LEU A 229 8.07 -3.00 -3.44
C LEU A 229 8.22 -3.92 -4.65
N GLY A 230 7.62 -3.52 -5.76
CA GLY A 230 7.71 -4.19 -7.05
C GLY A 230 7.10 -3.34 -8.15
N ILE A 231 7.00 -3.88 -9.36
CA ILE A 231 6.42 -3.19 -10.51
C ILE A 231 4.94 -3.55 -10.63
N ASN A 232 4.05 -2.55 -10.63
CA ASN A 232 2.62 -2.76 -10.82
C ASN A 232 2.23 -2.84 -12.31
N SER A 233 0.95 -3.10 -12.59
CA SER A 233 0.42 -3.21 -13.95
C SER A 233 0.49 -1.91 -14.78
N LYS A 234 0.87 -0.77 -14.18
CA LYS A 234 1.09 0.52 -14.85
C LYS A 234 2.59 0.84 -14.99
N ASN A 235 3.45 -0.16 -14.84
CA ASN A 235 4.90 -0.04 -14.92
C ASN A 235 5.54 0.91 -13.88
N LYS A 236 4.85 1.14 -12.75
CA LYS A 236 5.33 1.97 -11.63
C LYS A 236 5.79 1.09 -10.48
N VAL A 237 6.81 1.55 -9.74
CA VAL A 237 7.24 0.97 -8.47
C VAL A 237 6.17 1.28 -7.42
N ALA A 238 5.58 0.22 -6.87
CA ALA A 238 4.44 0.30 -5.96
C ALA A 238 4.54 -0.74 -4.85
N LEU A 239 3.69 -0.57 -3.84
CA LEU A 239 3.58 -1.47 -2.71
C LEU A 239 2.93 -2.78 -3.13
N PHE A 240 3.38 -3.87 -2.52
CA PHE A 240 2.82 -5.19 -2.59
C PHE A 240 2.67 -5.77 -1.18
N SER A 241 1.62 -6.55 -1.02
CA SER A 241 1.32 -7.28 0.20
C SER A 241 0.93 -8.71 -0.14
N PRO A 242 1.30 -9.71 0.69
CA PRO A 242 0.83 -11.07 0.52
C PRO A 242 -0.70 -11.16 0.55
N CYS A 243 -1.24 -11.96 -0.36
CA CYS A 243 -2.64 -12.29 -0.49
C CYS A 243 -2.75 -13.78 -0.84
N GLN A 244 -2.43 -14.62 0.13
CA GLN A 244 -2.27 -16.07 -0.10
C GLN A 244 -3.59 -16.78 0.16
N ILE A 245 -3.95 -17.71 -0.71
CA ILE A 245 -5.22 -18.42 -0.68
C ILE A 245 -4.95 -19.92 -0.61
N TYR A 246 -5.60 -20.57 0.34
CA TYR A 246 -5.60 -22.01 0.53
C TYR A 246 -7.05 -22.46 0.41
N VAL A 247 -7.32 -23.40 -0.49
CA VAL A 247 -8.65 -24.02 -0.60
C VAL A 247 -8.49 -25.49 -0.26
N SER A 248 -9.28 -25.96 0.70
CA SER A 248 -9.33 -27.36 1.10
C SER A 248 -10.73 -27.88 0.88
N GLN A 249 -10.87 -28.92 0.07
CA GLN A 249 -12.15 -29.55 -0.24
C GLN A 249 -12.26 -30.91 0.44
N PHE A 250 -13.46 -31.24 0.89
CA PHE A 250 -13.81 -32.52 1.50
C PHE A 250 -15.09 -33.07 0.87
N ASP A 251 -15.14 -34.38 0.63
CA ASP A 251 -16.30 -35.08 0.05
C ASP A 251 -17.44 -35.29 1.07
N GLU A 252 -18.49 -35.99 0.63
CA GLU A 252 -19.67 -36.30 1.43
C GLU A 252 -19.36 -37.22 2.62
N GLU A 253 -18.28 -38.01 2.55
CA GLU A 253 -17.77 -38.83 3.65
C GLU A 253 -16.77 -38.08 4.54
N GLY A 254 -16.51 -36.79 4.25
CA GLY A 254 -15.59 -35.95 5.01
C GLY A 254 -14.11 -36.24 4.75
N ARG A 255 -13.76 -36.93 3.67
CA ARG A 255 -12.38 -37.22 3.24
C ARG A 255 -11.81 -36.03 2.48
N TYR A 256 -10.54 -35.72 2.75
CA TYR A 256 -9.83 -34.63 2.06
C TYR A 256 -9.60 -34.98 0.59
N LEU A 257 -9.88 -34.02 -0.28
CA LEU A 257 -9.81 -34.12 -1.74
C LEU A 257 -8.59 -33.33 -2.27
N PRO A 258 -7.42 -33.96 -2.50
CA PRO A 258 -6.20 -33.24 -2.81
C PRO A 258 -6.17 -32.62 -4.21
N LYS A 259 -6.87 -33.20 -5.20
CA LYS A 259 -6.87 -32.72 -6.59
C LYS A 259 -7.75 -31.49 -6.77
N GLU A 260 -8.73 -31.33 -5.90
CA GLU A 260 -9.73 -30.26 -5.85
C GLU A 260 -9.28 -29.14 -4.90
N SER A 261 -8.27 -29.41 -4.07
CA SER A 261 -7.66 -28.45 -3.15
C SER A 261 -6.51 -27.71 -3.82
N LEU A 262 -6.31 -26.43 -3.46
CA LEU A 262 -5.30 -25.59 -4.08
C LEU A 262 -4.57 -24.69 -3.08
N LYS A 263 -3.32 -24.35 -3.43
CA LYS A 263 -2.48 -23.40 -2.70
C LYS A 263 -2.01 -22.34 -3.68
N ILE A 264 -2.43 -21.11 -3.48
CA ILE A 264 -2.13 -19.97 -4.35
C ILE A 264 -1.35 -18.93 -3.55
N PHE A 265 -0.06 -18.82 -3.85
CA PHE A 265 0.81 -17.81 -3.28
C PHE A 265 0.85 -16.59 -4.19
N THR A 266 0.19 -15.50 -3.76
CA THR A 266 0.18 -14.26 -4.54
C THR A 266 0.58 -13.04 -3.73
N MET A 267 1.21 -12.10 -4.42
CA MET A 267 1.47 -10.75 -3.97
C MET A 267 0.53 -9.80 -4.73
N THR A 268 -0.17 -8.94 -3.99
CA THR A 268 -1.13 -7.99 -4.56
C THR A 268 -0.71 -6.56 -4.24
N SER A 269 -0.80 -5.70 -5.26
CA SER A 269 -0.53 -4.27 -5.11
C SER A 269 -1.81 -3.50 -4.83
N PHE A 270 -1.78 -2.67 -3.78
CA PHE A 270 -2.86 -1.75 -3.42
C PHE A 270 -2.32 -0.57 -2.59
N ASP A 271 -3.11 0.50 -2.50
CA ASP A 271 -2.84 1.63 -1.61
C ASP A 271 -3.38 1.33 -0.20
N PRO A 272 -2.52 1.25 0.83
CA PRO A 272 -2.94 0.91 2.18
C PRO A 272 -3.66 2.04 2.92
N HIS A 273 -3.72 3.26 2.38
CA HIS A 273 -4.22 4.44 3.08
C HIS A 273 -3.46 4.70 4.39
N THR A 274 -2.14 4.69 4.33
CA THR A 274 -1.26 4.97 5.48
C THR A 274 -0.27 6.08 5.15
N THR A 275 -0.65 6.98 4.24
CA THR A 275 0.17 8.09 3.76
C THR A 275 0.61 8.96 4.93
N GLN A 276 1.90 9.22 5.04
CA GLN A 276 2.50 10.11 6.01
C GLN A 276 3.02 11.36 5.33
N LYS A 277 3.22 12.42 6.12
CA LYS A 277 3.86 13.65 5.65
C LYS A 277 5.30 13.37 5.21
N GLU A 278 6.07 12.69 6.06
CA GLU A 278 7.46 12.33 5.79
C GLU A 278 7.53 11.10 4.89
N SER A 279 8.51 11.08 4.00
CA SER A 279 8.80 9.91 3.17
C SER A 279 9.60 8.86 3.94
N ARG A 280 9.62 7.64 3.42
CA ARG A 280 10.53 6.57 3.86
C ARG A 280 11.98 6.98 3.64
N SER A 281 12.87 6.45 4.48
CA SER A 281 14.30 6.72 4.37
C SER A 281 14.91 6.00 3.16
N CYS A 282 16.09 6.44 2.73
CA CYS A 282 16.85 5.77 1.67
C CYS A 282 17.13 4.30 2.01
N LEU A 283 17.54 4.01 3.25
CA LEU A 283 17.84 2.65 3.71
C LEU A 283 16.63 1.72 3.69
N ASP A 284 15.43 2.25 3.95
CA ASP A 284 14.18 1.48 3.89
C ASP A 284 13.90 0.89 2.51
N CYS A 285 14.47 1.44 1.44
CA CYS A 285 14.26 0.96 0.08
C CYS A 285 15.52 0.33 -0.52
N HIS A 286 16.69 0.92 -0.26
CA HIS A 286 17.96 0.52 -0.89
C HIS A 286 18.75 -0.54 -0.10
N GLY A 287 18.51 -0.67 1.21
CA GLY A 287 19.21 -1.62 2.08
C GLY A 287 18.31 -2.70 2.69
N ASP A 288 17.00 -2.49 2.68
CA ASP A 288 16.06 -3.37 3.37
C ASP A 288 15.59 -4.56 2.50
N ALA A 289 15.93 -5.77 2.95
CA ALA A 289 15.61 -7.02 2.24
C ALA A 289 14.09 -7.19 1.99
N LYS A 290 13.28 -6.82 2.99
CA LYS A 290 11.83 -6.96 2.91
C LYS A 290 11.22 -6.04 1.85
N SER A 291 11.68 -4.81 1.80
CA SER A 291 11.23 -3.79 0.85
C SER A 291 11.69 -4.10 -0.57
N LEU A 292 12.87 -4.69 -0.74
CA LEU A 292 13.36 -5.24 -2.01
C LEU A 292 12.58 -6.49 -2.48
N GLY A 293 11.74 -7.05 -1.62
CA GLY A 293 10.91 -8.22 -1.91
C GLY A 293 11.59 -9.56 -1.65
N LEU A 294 12.73 -9.58 -0.95
CA LEU A 294 13.39 -10.83 -0.54
C LEU A 294 12.70 -11.50 0.65
N GLY A 295 11.88 -10.76 1.40
CA GLY A 295 11.21 -11.19 2.64
C GLY A 295 11.89 -10.63 3.89
N GLU A 296 11.30 -10.85 5.06
CA GLU A 296 11.95 -10.52 6.34
C GLU A 296 13.20 -11.40 6.52
N GLY A 297 14.34 -10.77 6.80
CA GLY A 297 15.60 -11.47 6.95
C GLY A 297 16.80 -10.55 6.84
N ILE A 298 17.98 -11.15 6.72
CA ILE A 298 19.26 -10.46 6.67
C ILE A 298 19.86 -10.56 5.27
N LEU A 299 20.00 -9.40 4.63
CA LEU A 299 20.75 -9.24 3.40
C LEU A 299 22.20 -8.88 3.75
N HIS A 300 23.16 -9.65 3.25
CA HIS A 300 24.58 -9.46 3.53
C HIS A 300 25.43 -9.83 2.31
N LYS A 301 26.69 -9.37 2.28
CA LYS A 301 27.66 -9.78 1.25
C LYS A 301 28.51 -10.93 1.76
N GLN A 302 28.72 -11.95 0.93
CA GLN A 302 29.64 -13.05 1.17
C GLN A 302 30.41 -13.34 -0.12
N GLY A 303 31.74 -13.26 -0.08
CA GLY A 303 32.59 -13.44 -1.28
C GLY A 303 32.21 -12.49 -2.43
N GLY A 304 31.94 -11.22 -2.10
CA GLY A 304 31.53 -10.19 -3.07
C GLY A 304 30.06 -10.27 -3.55
N ASN A 305 29.35 -11.35 -3.25
CA ASN A 305 27.98 -11.57 -3.72
C ASN A 305 26.95 -11.31 -2.63
N TRP A 306 25.80 -10.76 -3.01
CA TRP A 306 24.65 -10.61 -2.11
C TRP A 306 24.05 -11.97 -1.77
N ARG A 307 23.82 -12.21 -0.48
CA ARG A 307 23.16 -13.39 0.08
C ARG A 307 22.02 -12.94 0.99
N PHE A 308 20.94 -13.69 0.95
CA PHE A 308 19.78 -13.45 1.80
C PHE A 308 19.57 -14.64 2.74
N ARG A 309 19.44 -14.35 4.03
CA ARG A 309 19.08 -15.33 5.06
C ARG A 309 17.69 -14.97 5.61
N PRO A 310 16.65 -15.75 5.34
CA PRO A 310 15.30 -15.45 5.81
C PRO A 310 15.20 -15.62 7.33
N THR A 311 14.32 -14.83 7.96
CA THR A 311 13.98 -15.01 9.38
C THR A 311 13.14 -16.27 9.60
N TYR A 312 12.38 -16.71 8.59
CA TYR A 312 11.49 -17.86 8.67
C TYR A 312 11.83 -18.93 7.62
N ASP A 313 11.99 -20.17 8.06
CA ASP A 313 12.20 -21.34 7.20
C ASP A 313 10.86 -22.03 6.90
N ALA A 314 10.29 -21.73 5.73
CA ALA A 314 9.01 -22.29 5.32
C ALA A 314 9.06 -23.80 5.03
N TRP A 315 10.21 -24.33 4.61
CA TRP A 315 10.37 -25.75 4.32
C TRP A 315 10.25 -26.58 5.60
N ARG A 316 10.98 -26.18 6.65
CA ARG A 316 10.93 -26.86 7.96
C ARG A 316 9.57 -26.79 8.64
N SER A 317 8.72 -25.85 8.23
CA SER A 317 7.34 -25.72 8.73
C SER A 317 6.32 -26.59 7.99
N SER A 318 6.74 -27.49 7.09
CA SER A 318 5.86 -28.35 6.30
C SER A 318 4.89 -27.59 5.37
N LEU A 319 5.16 -26.31 5.07
CA LEU A 319 4.35 -25.53 4.12
C LEU A 319 4.52 -26.00 2.67
N GLY A 320 5.58 -26.77 2.38
CA GLY A 320 5.87 -27.31 1.04
C GLY A 320 6.46 -26.29 0.07
N ILE A 321 7.07 -25.22 0.57
CA ILE A 321 7.76 -24.19 -0.22
C ILE A 321 9.16 -23.92 0.35
N HIS A 322 10.09 -23.52 -0.52
CA HIS A 322 11.50 -23.23 -0.16
C HIS A 322 11.81 -21.73 -0.05
N PHE A 323 10.77 -20.91 0.13
CA PHE A 323 10.91 -19.46 0.29
C PHE A 323 9.97 -18.97 1.40
N PRO A 324 10.31 -17.89 2.14
CA PRO A 324 9.43 -17.38 3.18
C PRO A 324 8.15 -16.80 2.55
N LEU A 325 7.03 -16.88 3.27
CA LEU A 325 5.71 -16.48 2.75
C LEU A 325 5.64 -15.01 2.31
N ASP A 326 6.58 -14.20 2.69
CA ASP A 326 6.59 -12.78 2.42
C ASP A 326 7.69 -12.36 1.42
N ALA A 327 8.41 -13.33 0.85
CA ALA A 327 9.33 -13.16 -0.28
C ALA A 327 8.57 -13.13 -1.60
N PHE A 328 8.80 -12.07 -2.37
CA PHE A 328 8.28 -11.92 -3.72
C PHE A 328 9.30 -12.34 -4.78
N VAL A 329 10.59 -12.21 -4.48
CA VAL A 329 11.70 -12.45 -5.41
C VAL A 329 12.92 -12.99 -4.69
N THR A 330 13.74 -13.76 -5.38
CA THR A 330 15.07 -14.16 -4.92
C THR A 330 16.09 -13.04 -5.11
N VAL A 331 17.26 -13.17 -4.48
CA VAL A 331 18.37 -12.20 -4.61
C VAL A 331 18.90 -12.08 -6.05
N ASP A 332 18.75 -13.14 -6.86
CA ASP A 332 19.09 -13.20 -8.27
C ASP A 332 17.94 -12.74 -9.20
N GLY A 333 16.81 -12.27 -8.67
CA GLY A 333 15.73 -11.68 -9.46
C GLY A 333 14.70 -12.66 -10.01
N LYS A 334 14.66 -13.91 -9.51
CA LYS A 334 13.65 -14.90 -9.88
C LYS A 334 12.38 -14.67 -9.07
N GLN A 335 11.25 -14.55 -9.75
CA GLN A 335 9.94 -14.40 -9.10
C GLN A 335 9.55 -15.67 -8.33
N LEU A 336 9.08 -15.49 -7.09
CA LEU A 336 8.69 -16.58 -6.19
C LEU A 336 7.18 -16.73 -6.04
N GLN A 337 6.45 -15.62 -6.04
CA GLN A 337 4.99 -15.60 -5.88
C GLN A 337 4.31 -15.00 -7.11
N ALA A 338 3.13 -15.51 -7.45
CA ALA A 338 2.31 -14.96 -8.53
C ALA A 338 1.81 -13.55 -8.18
N THR A 339 1.31 -12.83 -9.16
CA THR A 339 0.64 -11.54 -8.95
C THR A 339 -0.81 -11.63 -9.37
N SER A 340 -1.68 -10.91 -8.69
CA SER A 340 -3.11 -10.87 -9.02
C SER A 340 -3.42 -10.11 -10.31
N ARG A 341 -2.42 -9.51 -10.98
CA ARG A 341 -2.61 -8.59 -12.10
C ARG A 341 -1.57 -8.79 -13.20
N LYS A 342 -2.03 -8.85 -14.45
CA LYS A 342 -1.15 -8.88 -15.63
C LYS A 342 -0.19 -7.68 -15.62
N GLY A 343 1.09 -7.95 -15.91
CA GLY A 343 2.17 -6.96 -15.92
C GLY A 343 2.72 -6.59 -14.55
N ALA A 344 2.05 -6.98 -13.44
CA ALA A 344 2.62 -6.80 -12.12
C ALA A 344 3.66 -7.90 -11.83
N ARG A 345 4.82 -7.53 -11.29
CA ARG A 345 5.96 -8.42 -11.05
C ARG A 345 6.87 -7.88 -9.94
N PRO A 346 7.73 -8.70 -9.32
CA PRO A 346 8.81 -8.17 -8.51
C PRO A 346 9.84 -7.44 -9.38
N PHE A 347 10.84 -6.83 -8.73
CA PHE A 347 12.05 -6.38 -9.42
C PHE A 347 12.78 -7.55 -10.09
N ASN A 348 13.38 -7.29 -11.24
CA ASN A 348 14.30 -8.25 -11.86
C ASN A 348 15.73 -8.08 -11.30
N GLN A 349 16.67 -8.92 -11.76
CA GLN A 349 18.04 -8.91 -11.26
C GLN A 349 18.75 -7.56 -11.49
N GLU A 350 18.56 -6.95 -12.65
CA GLU A 350 19.19 -5.67 -13.01
C GLU A 350 18.66 -4.52 -12.15
N GLU A 351 17.34 -4.46 -11.95
CA GLU A 351 16.68 -3.50 -11.07
C GLU A 351 17.17 -3.67 -9.63
N LEU A 352 17.24 -4.91 -9.11
CA LEU A 352 17.77 -5.18 -7.76
C LEU A 352 19.22 -4.72 -7.62
N LYS A 353 20.09 -5.04 -8.59
CA LYS A 353 21.50 -4.61 -8.57
C LYS A 353 21.63 -3.08 -8.55
N ARG A 354 20.84 -2.37 -9.37
CA ARG A 354 20.83 -0.90 -9.41
C ARG A 354 20.32 -0.28 -8.12
N ILE A 355 19.23 -0.81 -7.55
CA ILE A 355 18.69 -0.32 -6.28
C ILE A 355 19.72 -0.51 -5.15
N MET A 356 20.33 -1.70 -5.05
CA MET A 356 21.29 -2.00 -3.99
C MET A 356 22.66 -1.33 -4.17
N ALA A 357 22.97 -0.81 -5.37
CA ALA A 357 24.25 -0.14 -5.63
C ALA A 357 24.46 1.09 -4.73
N LEU A 358 23.38 1.79 -4.36
CA LEU A 358 23.44 2.94 -3.46
C LEU A 358 23.82 2.57 -2.02
N ASN A 359 23.63 1.31 -1.60
CA ASN A 359 23.77 0.92 -0.20
C ASN A 359 25.17 1.22 0.38
N SER A 360 26.21 1.19 -0.46
CA SER A 360 27.58 1.55 -0.05
C SER A 360 27.77 3.04 0.27
N CYS A 361 26.93 3.93 -0.30
CA CYS A 361 27.02 5.38 -0.13
C CYS A 361 26.21 5.88 1.07
N LEU A 362 25.11 5.18 1.41
CA LEU A 362 24.14 5.61 2.42
C LEU A 362 24.69 5.81 3.85
N PRO A 363 25.74 5.11 4.32
CA PRO A 363 26.32 5.40 5.63
C PRO A 363 26.88 6.82 5.76
N CYS A 364 27.33 7.42 4.65
CA CYS A 364 27.91 8.76 4.63
C CYS A 364 26.99 9.80 3.97
N HIS A 365 26.07 9.36 3.11
CA HIS A 365 25.21 10.21 2.30
C HIS A 365 23.74 9.84 2.50
N SER A 366 23.10 10.39 3.52
CA SER A 366 21.72 10.06 3.89
C SER A 366 20.69 11.09 3.42
N GLU A 367 21.11 12.20 2.80
CA GLU A 367 20.24 13.33 2.48
C GLU A 367 19.99 13.45 0.97
N TYR A 368 18.75 13.79 0.58
CA TYR A 368 18.38 13.97 -0.82
C TYR A 368 19.20 15.06 -1.55
N LYS A 369 19.76 16.01 -0.80
CA LYS A 369 20.55 17.13 -1.33
C LYS A 369 22.06 16.83 -1.41
N ASP A 370 22.48 15.63 -1.03
CA ASP A 370 23.90 15.26 -1.12
C ASP A 370 24.36 15.28 -2.58
N LYS A 371 25.47 16.00 -2.83
CA LYS A 371 25.99 16.26 -4.19
C LYS A 371 26.33 14.98 -4.96
N VAL A 372 26.61 13.88 -4.26
CA VAL A 372 26.88 12.56 -4.86
C VAL A 372 25.70 12.03 -5.67
N TYR A 373 24.49 12.53 -5.41
CA TYR A 373 23.29 12.10 -6.13
C TYR A 373 22.94 12.94 -7.35
N PHE A 374 23.60 14.10 -7.56
CA PHE A 374 23.29 14.97 -8.70
C PHE A 374 23.82 14.38 -10.01
N ASN A 375 24.99 13.73 -9.98
CA ASN A 375 25.50 12.90 -11.06
C ASN A 375 25.97 11.57 -10.47
N PHE A 376 25.02 10.67 -10.28
CA PHE A 376 25.27 9.40 -9.58
C PHE A 376 26.19 8.47 -10.37
N ASP A 377 26.08 8.44 -11.71
CA ASP A 377 26.93 7.60 -12.55
C ASP A 377 28.40 8.00 -12.43
N GLU A 378 28.69 9.31 -12.46
CA GLU A 378 30.05 9.81 -12.23
C GLU A 378 30.51 9.53 -10.80
N SER A 379 29.63 9.71 -9.80
CA SER A 379 29.97 9.45 -8.41
C SER A 379 30.31 7.98 -8.15
N ILE A 380 29.60 7.04 -8.79
CA ILE A 380 29.91 5.60 -8.73
C ILE A 380 31.22 5.29 -9.44
N LYS A 381 31.47 5.90 -10.61
CA LYS A 381 32.73 5.72 -11.33
C LYS A 381 33.91 6.14 -10.46
N ARG A 382 33.84 7.33 -9.87
CA ARG A 382 34.85 7.84 -8.93
C ARG A 382 35.02 6.92 -7.72
N PHE A 383 33.92 6.50 -7.10
CA PHE A 383 33.96 5.54 -5.99
C PHE A 383 34.70 4.25 -6.34
N GLN A 384 34.57 3.75 -7.58
CA GLN A 384 35.22 2.52 -8.03
C GLN A 384 36.70 2.71 -8.43
N THR A 385 37.10 3.90 -8.90
CA THR A 385 38.44 4.14 -9.44
C THR A 385 39.37 4.92 -8.51
N GLU A 386 38.84 5.84 -7.72
CA GLU A 386 39.59 6.72 -6.82
C GLU A 386 39.65 6.08 -5.42
N LYS A 387 40.84 5.65 -5.00
CA LYS A 387 41.07 4.97 -3.71
C LYS A 387 41.35 5.94 -2.55
N ASP A 388 41.61 7.20 -2.87
CA ASP A 388 41.92 8.30 -1.96
C ASP A 388 40.69 9.07 -1.50
N LEU A 389 39.49 8.65 -1.92
CA LEU A 389 38.25 9.26 -1.43
C LEU A 389 38.08 9.07 0.08
N PRO A 390 37.58 10.08 0.82
CA PRO A 390 37.30 9.97 2.25
C PRO A 390 36.38 8.79 2.62
N CYS A 391 35.56 8.35 1.66
CA CYS A 391 34.70 7.17 1.77
C CYS A 391 35.49 5.91 2.16
N TRP A 392 36.68 5.73 1.59
CA TRP A 392 37.50 4.54 1.79
C TRP A 392 38.16 4.50 3.16
N GLU A 393 38.47 5.65 3.76
CA GLU A 393 38.95 5.72 5.14
C GLU A 393 37.87 5.26 6.14
N LEU A 394 36.62 5.64 5.90
CA LEU A 394 35.47 5.22 6.70
C LEU A 394 35.15 3.74 6.49
N ILE A 395 35.06 3.28 5.24
CA ILE A 395 34.78 1.87 4.93
C ILE A 395 35.91 0.96 5.47
N GLY A 396 37.17 1.37 5.34
CA GLY A 396 38.32 0.63 5.86
C GLY A 396 38.31 0.44 7.38
N LYS A 397 37.70 1.36 8.14
CA LYS A 397 37.54 1.23 9.60
C LYS A 397 36.47 0.20 10.01
N TYR A 398 35.55 -0.15 9.12
CA TYR A 398 34.43 -1.07 9.39
C TYR A 398 34.43 -2.31 8.49
N ALA A 399 35.43 -2.45 7.62
CA ALA A 399 35.67 -3.68 6.88
C ALA A 399 36.33 -4.71 7.84
N PRO A 400 35.79 -5.93 7.95
CA PRO A 400 36.35 -6.97 8.81
C PRO A 400 37.73 -7.44 8.35
#